data_AF-A0A8T4PFC0-F1
#
_entry.id   AF-A0A8T4PFC0-F1
#
_cell.length_a   1.000
_cell.length_b   1.000
_cell.length_c   1.000
_cell.angle_alpha   90.00
_cell.angle_beta   90.00
_cell.angle_gamma   90.00
#
_symmetry.space_group_name_H-M   'P 1'
#
loop_
_entity.id
_entity.type
_entity.pdbx_description
1 polymer ?
#
loop_
_entity_poly.entity_id
_entity_poly.type
_entity_poly.pdbx_seq_one_letter_code
_entity_poly.pdbx_strand_id
1 'polypeptide(L)'
;MCTLRYPSSGTELFDATSFPVLINLYRDDKTLDDSKPSSLTIDNKPPEVQLTIPKSKFSSGQNINITYSIADFACDEPSCGGKCAGIKSIEFFTLDSSFSQKVDIASNECIYSSNISINSDIFDDGLNSVFAKATDKFSQVSDDASATFTIDNTPPLALPIFLCWLGRSCGCQYIWR
;
A
#
# COMPACT_ATOMS: atom_id res chain seq x y z
N MET A 1 -18.67 18.76 -8.29
CA MET A 1 -19.94 18.03 -8.24
C MET A 1 -20.49 17.93 -9.64
N CYS A 2 -20.70 16.72 -10.16
CA CYS A 2 -21.30 16.50 -11.47
C CYS A 2 -22.83 16.43 -11.31
N THR A 3 -23.56 17.29 -12.02
CA THR A 3 -25.02 17.23 -12.08
C THR A 3 -25.45 16.78 -13.47
N LEU A 4 -26.33 15.78 -13.53
CA LEU A 4 -26.95 15.31 -14.75
C LEU A 4 -28.42 15.70 -14.69
N ARG A 5 -28.90 16.52 -15.63
CA ARG A 5 -30.32 16.86 -15.74
C ARG A 5 -31.05 15.71 -16.42
N TYR A 6 -31.64 14.80 -15.65
CA TYR A 6 -32.52 13.78 -16.18
C TYR A 6 -33.57 13.32 -15.16
N PRO A 7 -34.90 13.41 -15.44
CA PRO A 7 -35.53 14.16 -16.53
C PRO A 7 -35.53 15.68 -16.27
N SER A 8 -36.00 16.46 -17.26
CA SER A 8 -35.92 17.94 -17.32
C SER A 8 -36.58 18.73 -16.17
N SER A 9 -37.17 18.06 -15.18
CA SER A 9 -37.85 18.65 -14.02
C SER A 9 -37.22 18.32 -12.66
N GLY A 10 -36.06 17.64 -12.62
CA GLY A 10 -35.39 17.26 -11.37
C GLY A 10 -33.89 17.56 -11.37
N THR A 11 -33.36 17.91 -10.20
CA THR A 11 -31.91 17.82 -9.92
C THR A 11 -31.74 16.60 -9.04
N GLU A 12 -31.44 15.44 -9.64
CA GLU A 12 -30.95 14.32 -8.84
C GLU A 12 -29.46 14.55 -8.57
N LEU A 13 -29.12 14.50 -7.29
CA LEU A 13 -27.73 14.50 -6.86
C LEU A 13 -27.18 13.10 -7.15
N PHE A 14 -26.14 13.03 -7.98
CA PHE A 14 -25.33 11.83 -8.11
C PHE A 14 -24.47 11.72 -6.85
N ASP A 15 -25.07 11.16 -5.80
CA ASP A 15 -24.30 10.67 -4.68
C ASP A 15 -23.61 9.37 -5.13
N ALA A 16 -22.33 9.19 -4.77
CA ALA A 16 -21.53 8.06 -5.21
C ALA A 16 -22.07 6.77 -4.58
N THR A 17 -23.09 6.22 -5.21
CA THR A 17 -23.90 5.10 -4.76
C THR A 17 -24.18 4.19 -5.94
N SER A 18 -24.66 2.98 -5.69
CA SER A 18 -25.12 2.13 -6.78
C SER A 18 -26.46 2.65 -7.32
N PHE A 19 -26.46 3.27 -8.50
CA PHE A 19 -27.66 3.80 -9.15
C PHE A 19 -28.40 2.68 -9.88
N PRO A 20 -29.69 2.41 -9.57
CA PRO A 20 -30.48 1.48 -10.35
C PRO A 20 -30.79 2.08 -11.72
N VAL A 21 -30.66 1.27 -12.77
CA VAL A 21 -31.02 1.63 -14.14
C VAL A 21 -31.95 0.57 -14.72
N LEU A 22 -32.87 0.98 -15.59
CA LEU A 22 -33.72 0.07 -16.34
C LEU A 22 -33.25 0.05 -17.79
N ILE A 23 -32.82 -1.12 -18.26
CA ILE A 23 -32.44 -1.32 -19.65
C ILE A 23 -33.70 -1.75 -20.40
N ASN A 24 -34.16 -0.92 -21.34
CA ASN A 24 -35.32 -1.22 -22.18
C ASN A 24 -34.86 -1.72 -23.55
N LEU A 25 -35.42 -2.84 -23.98
CA LEU A 25 -35.32 -3.35 -25.34
C LEU A 25 -36.57 -2.91 -26.11
N TYR A 26 -36.37 -2.29 -27.27
CA TYR A 26 -37.44 -1.86 -28.15
C TYR A 26 -37.38 -2.63 -29.46
N ARG A 27 -38.55 -2.94 -30.03
CA ARG A 27 -38.66 -3.48 -31.40
C ARG A 27 -38.36 -2.41 -32.43
N ASP A 28 -38.23 -2.81 -33.69
CA ASP A 28 -38.01 -1.89 -34.82
C ASP A 28 -39.14 -0.84 -34.96
N ASP A 29 -40.35 -1.19 -34.53
CA ASP A 29 -41.51 -0.27 -34.49
C ASP A 29 -41.52 0.66 -33.27
N LYS A 30 -40.45 0.64 -32.47
CA LYS A 30 -40.25 1.40 -31.22
C LYS A 30 -41.22 1.03 -30.09
N THR A 31 -41.96 -0.05 -30.21
CA THR A 31 -42.72 -0.58 -29.07
C THR A 31 -41.76 -1.23 -28.08
N LEU A 32 -42.08 -1.12 -26.78
CA LEU A 32 -41.31 -1.78 -25.73
C LEU A 32 -41.47 -3.29 -25.87
N ASP A 33 -40.36 -4.00 -25.97
CA ASP A 33 -40.34 -5.46 -26.04
C ASP A 33 -40.09 -6.07 -24.66
N ASP A 34 -39.04 -5.59 -23.97
CA ASP A 34 -38.61 -6.09 -22.67
C ASP A 34 -37.93 -4.99 -21.85
N SER A 35 -37.88 -5.18 -20.53
CA SER A 35 -37.21 -4.28 -19.59
C SER A 35 -36.47 -5.09 -18.53
N LYS A 36 -35.17 -4.84 -18.37
CA LYS A 36 -34.34 -5.51 -17.37
C LYS A 36 -33.75 -4.51 -16.38
N PRO A 37 -33.98 -4.66 -15.06
CA PRO A 37 -33.30 -3.85 -14.07
C PRO A 37 -31.81 -4.20 -14.02
N SER A 38 -30.98 -3.19 -13.85
CA SER A 38 -29.53 -3.28 -13.65
C SER A 38 -29.09 -2.18 -12.69
N SER A 39 -27.80 -2.13 -12.38
CA SER A 39 -27.21 -1.06 -11.58
C SER A 39 -25.90 -0.60 -12.17
N LEU A 40 -25.63 0.69 -12.10
CA LEU A 40 -24.30 1.25 -12.34
C LEU A 40 -23.66 1.57 -10.99
N THR A 41 -22.35 1.40 -10.87
CA THR A 41 -21.59 1.80 -9.68
C THR A 41 -20.44 2.68 -10.16
N ILE A 42 -20.33 3.88 -9.58
CA ILE A 42 -19.20 4.78 -9.80
C ILE A 42 -18.23 4.53 -8.65
N ASP A 43 -17.01 4.16 -9.00
CA ASP A 43 -15.91 4.16 -8.05
C ASP A 43 -15.35 5.58 -7.95
N ASN A 44 -15.38 6.16 -6.76
CA ASN A 44 -14.83 7.47 -6.46
C ASN A 44 -13.92 7.47 -5.23
N LYS A 45 -13.42 6.29 -4.87
CA LYS A 45 -12.67 6.06 -3.65
C LYS A 45 -11.29 5.54 -4.00
N PRO A 46 -10.21 6.22 -3.56
CA PRO A 46 -8.89 5.66 -3.71
C PRO A 46 -8.74 4.42 -2.81
N PRO A 47 -7.79 3.52 -3.14
CA PRO A 47 -7.50 2.37 -2.30
C PRO A 47 -6.87 2.80 -0.97
N GLU A 48 -6.89 1.90 0.01
CA GLU A 48 -6.22 2.02 1.31
C GLU A 48 -5.05 1.03 1.40
N VAL A 49 -3.95 1.45 2.02
CA VAL A 49 -2.74 0.62 2.17
C VAL A 49 -2.40 0.43 3.65
N GLN A 50 -2.05 -0.79 4.01
CA GLN A 50 -1.52 -1.14 5.32
C GLN A 50 -0.16 -1.82 5.14
N LEU A 51 0.84 -1.33 5.87
CA LEU A 51 2.19 -1.90 5.90
C LEU A 51 2.43 -2.54 7.27
N THR A 52 3.13 -3.66 7.28
CA THR A 52 3.52 -4.34 8.52
C THR A 52 4.93 -4.91 8.38
N ILE A 53 5.76 -4.66 9.40
CA ILE A 53 7.12 -5.19 9.50
C ILE A 53 7.19 -6.00 10.81
N PRO A 54 7.24 -7.33 10.75
CA PRO A 54 7.21 -8.18 11.96
C PRO A 54 8.42 -7.98 12.88
N LYS A 55 9.55 -7.55 12.33
CA LYS A 55 10.80 -7.29 13.05
C LYS A 55 11.13 -5.80 12.95
N SER A 56 11.39 -5.14 14.07
CA SER A 56 11.64 -3.69 14.10
C SER A 56 13.12 -3.29 14.09
N LYS A 57 14.05 -4.24 14.18
CA LYS A 57 15.50 -3.99 14.20
C LYS A 57 16.26 -4.87 13.22
N PHE A 58 17.18 -4.29 12.46
CA PHE A 58 17.99 -5.01 11.48
C PHE A 58 19.46 -4.58 11.58
N SER A 59 20.35 -5.45 11.11
CA SER A 59 21.76 -5.12 10.86
C SER A 59 22.01 -5.05 9.37
N SER A 60 23.14 -4.48 8.95
CA SER A 60 23.58 -4.49 7.54
C SER A 60 23.59 -5.91 6.95
N GLY A 61 23.21 -6.00 5.67
CA GLY A 61 23.06 -7.22 4.90
C GLY A 61 21.81 -8.05 5.21
N GLN A 62 20.95 -7.61 6.14
CA GLN A 62 19.68 -8.28 6.42
C GLN A 62 18.58 -7.81 5.48
N ASN A 63 17.69 -8.72 5.12
CA ASN A 63 16.48 -8.36 4.38
C ASN A 63 15.36 -7.93 5.33
N ILE A 64 14.76 -6.79 5.04
CA ILE A 64 13.56 -6.25 5.66
C ILE A 64 12.37 -6.78 4.88
N ASN A 65 11.63 -7.71 5.48
CA ASN A 65 10.41 -8.26 4.89
C ASN A 65 9.22 -7.41 5.34
N ILE A 66 8.61 -6.72 4.38
CA ILE A 66 7.44 -5.87 4.59
C ILE A 66 6.25 -6.61 4.01
N THR A 67 5.28 -6.94 4.85
CA THR A 67 3.97 -7.42 4.40
C THR A 67 3.07 -6.22 4.17
N TYR A 68 2.31 -6.24 3.08
CA TYR A 68 1.38 -5.18 2.75
C TYR A 68 0.01 -5.74 2.41
N SER A 69 -1.03 -4.99 2.76
CA SER A 69 -2.41 -5.24 2.36
C SER A 69 -2.97 -3.98 1.73
N ILE A 70 -3.66 -4.14 0.61
CA ILE A 70 -4.33 -3.09 -0.12
C ILE A 70 -5.82 -3.45 -0.12
N ALA A 71 -6.67 -2.49 0.23
CA ALA A 71 -8.11 -2.61 0.14
C ALA A 71 -8.66 -1.52 -0.78
N ASP A 72 -9.59 -1.86 -1.65
CA ASP A 72 -10.24 -0.96 -2.59
C ASP A 72 -11.75 -1.05 -2.42
N PHE A 73 -12.43 0.09 -2.52
CA PHE A 73 -13.88 0.19 -2.32
C PHE A 73 -14.43 1.15 -3.34
N ALA A 74 -15.60 0.87 -3.93
CA ALA A 74 -16.19 1.81 -4.88
C ALA A 74 -16.75 3.07 -4.20
N CYS A 75 -17.37 2.91 -3.02
CA CYS A 75 -17.97 3.99 -2.25
C CYS A 75 -18.19 3.58 -0.78
N ASP A 76 -18.50 4.55 0.10
CA ASP A 76 -18.73 4.30 1.54
C ASP A 76 -20.10 3.68 1.86
N GLU A 77 -21.03 3.72 0.91
CA GLU A 77 -22.40 3.27 1.14
C GLU A 77 -22.52 1.74 1.09
N PRO A 78 -23.41 1.14 1.90
CA PRO A 78 -23.65 -0.31 1.88
C PRO A 78 -24.04 -0.86 0.50
N SER A 79 -24.62 -0.02 -0.37
CA SER A 79 -24.98 -0.35 -1.75
C SER A 79 -23.77 -0.70 -2.65
N CYS A 80 -22.56 -0.28 -2.24
CA CYS A 80 -21.29 -0.61 -2.88
C CYS A 80 -20.58 -1.82 -2.26
N GLY A 81 -21.22 -2.54 -1.32
CA GLY A 81 -20.62 -3.69 -0.65
C GLY A 81 -20.01 -4.69 -1.64
N GLY A 82 -18.71 -4.95 -1.49
CA GLY A 82 -17.95 -5.88 -2.34
C GLY A 82 -17.67 -5.40 -3.77
N LYS A 83 -17.90 -4.11 -4.07
CA LYS A 83 -17.60 -3.51 -5.37
C LYS A 83 -16.38 -2.60 -5.26
N CYS A 84 -15.54 -2.63 -6.30
CA CYS A 84 -14.31 -1.85 -6.42
C CYS A 84 -13.87 -1.83 -7.89
N ALA A 85 -12.99 -0.90 -8.27
CA ALA A 85 -12.31 -0.90 -9.57
C ALA A 85 -11.23 -2.02 -9.65
N GLY A 86 -10.67 -2.40 -8.49
CA GLY A 86 -9.60 -3.38 -8.37
C GLY A 86 -8.23 -2.72 -8.42
N ILE A 87 -7.21 -3.47 -8.05
CA ILE A 87 -5.89 -2.93 -7.71
C ILE A 87 -4.95 -3.02 -8.91
N LYS A 88 -4.39 -1.87 -9.33
CA LYS A 88 -3.47 -1.77 -10.47
C LYS A 88 -2.03 -1.98 -10.06
N SER A 89 -1.54 -1.21 -9.09
CA SER A 89 -0.15 -1.24 -8.66
C SER A 89 0.04 -0.71 -7.24
N ILE A 90 1.20 -1.00 -6.66
CA ILE A 90 1.71 -0.35 -5.46
C ILE A 90 3.12 0.18 -5.71
N GLU A 91 3.44 1.34 -5.18
CA GLU A 91 4.77 1.92 -5.19
C GLU A 91 5.28 2.05 -3.75
N PHE A 92 6.47 1.50 -3.49
CA PHE A 92 7.21 1.66 -2.25
C PHE A 92 8.33 2.67 -2.47
N PHE A 93 8.56 3.55 -1.50
CA PHE A 93 9.57 4.59 -1.63
C PHE A 93 10.05 5.10 -0.27
N THR A 94 11.17 5.80 -0.28
CA THR A 94 11.67 6.61 0.83
C THR A 94 11.59 8.09 0.50
N LEU A 95 11.46 8.96 1.50
CA LEU A 95 11.31 10.41 1.28
C LEU A 95 12.58 11.07 0.76
N ASP A 96 13.74 10.51 1.09
CA ASP A 96 15.05 10.91 0.58
C ASP A 96 15.32 10.38 -0.85
N SER A 97 14.40 9.59 -1.41
CA SER A 97 14.51 8.96 -2.73
C SER A 97 15.68 7.97 -2.88
N SER A 98 16.27 7.48 -1.77
CA SER A 98 17.28 6.42 -1.80
C SER A 98 16.70 5.08 -2.29
N PHE A 99 15.38 4.90 -2.16
CA PHE A 99 14.66 3.72 -2.62
C PHE A 99 13.35 4.09 -3.31
N SER A 100 13.07 3.43 -4.44
CA SER A 100 11.76 3.39 -5.07
C SER A 100 11.59 2.06 -5.80
N GLN A 101 10.44 1.42 -5.60
CA GLN A 101 10.07 0.19 -6.29
C GLN A 101 8.57 0.19 -6.58
N LYS A 102 8.22 0.03 -7.84
CA LYS A 102 6.84 -0.20 -8.27
C LYS A 102 6.58 -1.68 -8.52
N VAL A 103 5.44 -2.17 -8.05
CA VAL A 103 4.93 -3.51 -8.28
C VAL A 103 3.61 -3.41 -9.03
N ASP A 104 3.56 -3.97 -10.24
CA ASP A 104 2.33 -4.11 -11.00
C ASP A 104 1.56 -5.35 -10.50
N ILE A 105 0.32 -5.13 -10.07
CA ILE A 105 -0.54 -6.16 -9.45
C ILE A 105 -1.62 -6.61 -10.43
N ALA A 106 -2.30 -5.64 -11.07
CA ALA A 106 -3.37 -5.87 -12.04
C ALA A 106 -4.52 -6.79 -11.55
N SER A 107 -4.82 -6.83 -10.25
CA SER A 107 -5.89 -7.62 -9.64
C SER A 107 -7.28 -7.02 -9.89
N ASN A 108 -8.30 -7.86 -10.07
CA ASN A 108 -9.72 -7.43 -10.06
C ASN A 108 -10.35 -7.56 -8.67
N GLU A 109 -9.62 -8.12 -7.70
CA GLU A 109 -10.10 -8.28 -6.33
C GLU A 109 -10.02 -6.95 -5.57
N CYS A 110 -10.99 -6.73 -4.67
CA CYS A 110 -11.03 -5.55 -3.81
C CYS A 110 -10.00 -5.60 -2.67
N ILE A 111 -9.40 -6.77 -2.42
CA ILE A 111 -8.34 -6.93 -1.43
C ILE A 111 -7.18 -7.68 -2.07
N TYR A 112 -5.97 -7.17 -1.89
CA TYR A 112 -4.74 -7.85 -2.28
C TYR A 112 -3.71 -7.74 -1.16
N SER A 113 -3.06 -8.85 -0.83
CA SER A 113 -2.00 -8.86 0.17
C SER A 113 -0.80 -9.64 -0.36
N SER A 114 0.39 -9.13 -0.10
CA SER A 114 1.64 -9.77 -0.49
C SER A 114 2.78 -9.22 0.37
N ASN A 115 4.02 -9.50 -0.01
CA ASN A 115 5.21 -9.02 0.66
C ASN A 115 6.27 -8.54 -0.33
N ILE A 116 7.11 -7.64 0.14
CA ILE A 116 8.37 -7.27 -0.52
C ILE A 116 9.54 -7.50 0.44
N SER A 117 10.73 -7.65 -0.13
CA SER A 117 11.97 -7.80 0.61
C SER A 117 12.95 -6.73 0.14
N ILE A 118 13.41 -5.89 1.07
CA ILE A 118 14.35 -4.80 0.80
C ILE A 118 15.62 -5.09 1.58
N ASN A 119 16.79 -4.97 0.94
CA ASN A 119 18.06 -5.13 1.63
C ASN A 119 18.30 -3.92 2.57
N SER A 120 18.78 -4.16 3.79
CA SER A 120 19.01 -3.11 4.78
C SER A 120 20.16 -2.14 4.44
N ASP A 121 21.05 -2.49 3.51
CA ASP A 121 22.24 -1.72 3.16
C ASP A 121 21.94 -0.39 2.46
N ILE A 122 20.70 -0.18 2.00
CA ILE A 122 20.25 1.09 1.42
C ILE A 122 19.78 2.11 2.47
N PHE A 123 19.69 1.71 3.74
CA PHE A 123 19.22 2.54 4.84
C PHE A 123 20.38 2.95 5.75
N ASP A 124 20.28 4.15 6.33
CA ASP A 124 21.27 4.65 7.28
C ASP A 124 21.14 3.99 8.65
N ASP A 125 22.20 4.03 9.45
CA ASP A 125 22.14 3.62 10.86
C ASP A 125 21.11 4.46 11.65
N GLY A 126 20.31 3.80 12.49
CA GLY A 126 19.24 4.45 13.25
C GLY A 126 17.84 4.26 12.67
N LEU A 127 16.93 5.22 12.94
CA LEU A 127 15.51 5.12 12.61
C LEU A 127 15.26 5.44 11.12
N ASN A 128 14.59 4.51 10.44
CA ASN A 128 14.23 4.61 9.03
C ASN A 128 12.74 4.33 8.83
N SER A 129 12.24 4.77 7.68
CA SER A 129 10.84 4.60 7.27
C SER A 129 10.74 4.22 5.81
N VAL A 130 9.86 3.28 5.49
CA VAL A 130 9.42 3.00 4.11
C VAL A 130 7.98 3.44 3.98
N PHE A 131 7.69 4.12 2.87
CA PHE A 131 6.36 4.58 2.50
C PHE A 131 5.81 3.75 1.36
N ALA A 132 4.50 3.68 1.25
CA ALA A 132 3.84 3.07 0.11
C ALA A 132 2.54 3.78 -0.25
N LYS A 133 2.25 3.80 -1.55
CA LYS A 133 0.95 4.24 -2.09
C LYS A 133 0.47 3.25 -3.15
N ALA A 134 -0.81 2.97 -3.16
CA ALA A 134 -1.44 2.11 -4.15
C ALA A 134 -2.19 2.92 -5.19
N THR A 135 -2.38 2.32 -6.35
CA THR A 135 -3.20 2.86 -7.43
C THR A 135 -4.20 1.81 -7.85
N ASP A 136 -5.47 2.20 -7.95
CA ASP A 136 -6.54 1.33 -8.47
C ASP A 136 -6.54 1.30 -10.02
N LYS A 137 -7.47 0.55 -10.61
CA LYS A 137 -7.63 0.49 -12.07
C LYS A 137 -8.28 1.72 -12.69
N PHE A 138 -8.90 2.59 -11.90
CA PHE A 138 -9.41 3.89 -12.33
C PHE A 138 -8.38 5.03 -12.13
N SER A 139 -7.15 4.68 -11.74
CA SER A 139 -6.03 5.58 -11.50
C SER A 139 -6.22 6.56 -10.33
N GLN A 140 -7.06 6.20 -9.36
CA GLN A 140 -7.10 6.86 -8.06
C GLN A 140 -5.93 6.34 -7.21
N VAL A 141 -5.29 7.24 -6.47
CA VAL A 141 -4.07 6.95 -5.69
C VAL A 141 -4.40 7.08 -4.21
N SER A 142 -3.93 6.13 -3.40
CA SER A 142 -4.10 6.14 -1.95
C SER A 142 -3.33 7.29 -1.29
N ASP A 143 -3.68 7.58 -0.03
CA ASP A 143 -2.77 8.26 0.88
C ASP A 143 -1.51 7.41 1.12
N ASP A 144 -0.44 8.05 1.59
CA ASP A 144 0.82 7.38 1.92
C ASP A 144 0.66 6.57 3.22
N ALA A 145 0.85 5.26 3.11
CA ALA A 145 1.09 4.39 4.26
C ALA A 145 2.57 4.39 4.61
N SER A 146 2.91 4.19 5.88
CA SER A 146 4.31 4.11 6.32
C SER A 146 4.54 2.99 7.32
N ALA A 147 5.76 2.47 7.33
CA ALA A 147 6.24 1.58 8.37
C ALA A 147 7.68 1.94 8.74
N THR A 148 7.98 1.84 10.03
CA THR A 148 9.28 2.26 10.59
C THR A 148 10.04 1.08 11.16
N PHE A 149 11.36 1.18 11.11
CA PHE A 149 12.29 0.19 11.65
C PHE A 149 13.63 0.86 11.96
N THR A 150 14.49 0.19 12.71
CA THR A 150 15.84 0.68 13.00
C THR A 150 16.92 -0.21 12.40
N ILE A 151 17.94 0.40 11.83
CA ILE A 151 19.20 -0.26 11.48
C ILE A 151 20.19 -0.06 12.63
N ASP A 152 20.92 -1.11 12.99
CA ASP A 152 22.03 -1.09 13.93
C ASP A 152 23.26 -1.73 13.28
N ASN A 153 24.16 -0.86 12.86
CA ASN A 153 25.46 -1.17 12.26
C ASN A 153 26.61 -0.84 13.21
N THR A 154 26.32 -0.45 14.45
CA THR A 154 27.36 -0.07 15.42
C THR A 154 27.98 -1.32 16.03
N PRO A 155 29.26 -1.66 15.73
CA PRO A 155 29.91 -2.79 16.37
C PRO A 155 30.12 -2.50 17.86
N PRO A 156 30.12 -3.54 18.72
CA PRO A 156 30.44 -3.36 20.12
C PRO A 156 31.85 -2.79 20.30
N LEU A 157 32.01 -1.80 21.17
CA LEU A 157 33.31 -1.26 21.53
C LEU A 157 34.09 -2.30 22.36
N ALA A 158 35.14 -2.87 21.78
CA ALA A 158 36.10 -3.66 22.54
C ALA A 158 37.05 -2.70 23.29
N LEU A 159 36.86 -2.57 24.61
CA LEU A 159 37.86 -1.92 25.45
C LEU A 159 39.05 -2.86 25.60
N PRO A 160 40.29 -2.45 25.24
CA PRO A 160 41.46 -3.25 25.54
C PRO A 160 41.61 -3.34 27.06
N ILE A 161 41.43 -4.53 27.63
CA ILE A 161 41.84 -4.81 29.00
C ILE A 161 43.37 -4.82 28.99
N PHE A 162 43.98 -3.72 29.44
CA PHE A 162 45.40 -3.72 29.79
C PHE A 162 45.58 -4.52 31.07
N LEU A 163 45.76 -5.83 30.95
CA LEU A 163 46.23 -6.66 32.05
C LEU A 163 47.75 -6.45 32.19
N CYS A 164 48.14 -5.31 32.75
CA CYS A 164 49.53 -5.05 33.08
C CYS A 164 49.88 -5.85 34.34
N TRP A 165 50.26 -7.12 34.19
CA TRP A 165 50.94 -7.83 35.27
C TRP A 165 52.24 -7.08 35.57
N LEU A 166 52.42 -6.69 36.83
CA LEU A 166 53.63 -6.04 37.34
C LEU A 166 54.88 -6.82 36.89
N GLY A 167 55.53 -6.35 35.82
CA GLY A 167 56.93 -6.65 35.54
C GLY A 167 57.33 -7.33 34.22
N ARG A 168 56.44 -7.71 33.29
CA ARG A 168 56.87 -8.20 31.95
C ARG A 168 55.95 -7.75 30.81
N SER A 169 56.59 -7.41 29.69
CA SER A 169 56.05 -6.90 28.41
C SER A 169 54.57 -7.19 28.12
N CYS A 170 53.79 -6.13 27.89
CA CYS A 170 52.41 -6.19 27.43
C CYS A 170 52.31 -6.89 26.07
N GLY A 171 51.74 -8.10 26.03
CA GLY A 171 51.31 -8.75 24.80
C GLY A 171 49.80 -8.57 24.60
N CYS A 172 49.37 -8.16 23.40
CA CYS A 172 47.97 -8.23 23.01
C CYS A 172 47.55 -9.70 22.88
N GLN A 173 46.61 -10.15 23.70
CA GLN A 173 45.90 -11.41 23.48
C GLN A 173 44.41 -11.12 23.26
N TYR A 174 43.92 -11.43 22.06
CA TYR A 174 42.49 -11.43 21.75
C TYR A 174 41.88 -12.72 22.30
N ILE A 175 40.95 -12.62 23.25
CA ILE A 175 40.16 -13.75 23.72
C ILE A 175 38.80 -13.67 23.05
N TRP A 176 38.53 -14.59 22.12
CA TRP A 176 37.18 -14.86 21.65
C TRP A 176 36.49 -15.77 22.67
N ARG A 177 35.32 -15.39 23.17
CA ARG A 177 34.41 -16.25 23.94
C ARG A 177 33.05 -16.26 23.29
#